data_AF-A0A8J6U100-F1
#
_entry.id   AF-A0A8J6U100-F1
#
_cell.length_a   1.000
_cell.length_b   1.000
_cell.length_c   1.000
_cell.angle_alpha   90.00
_cell.angle_beta   90.00
_cell.angle_gamma   90.00
#
_symmetry.space_group_name_H-M   'P 1'
#
loop_
_entity.id
_entity.type
_entity.pdbx_description
1 polymer ?
#
loop_
_entity_poly.entity_id
_entity_poly.type
_entity_poly.pdbx_seq_one_letter_code
_entity_poly.pdbx_strand_id
1 'polypeptide(L)'
;MASMVIRNLPDDVLERFKARAKAKGVSTEQLAREVISEKAGMTREEAWAEIDAIRAKSKPIDRETWEKIWAEHKADQEPRNTFSGEPHGD
;
A
#
# COMPACT_ATOMS: atom_id res chain seq x y z
N MET A 1 -4.18 -5.93 16.40
CA MET A 1 -3.70 -4.71 17.10
C MET A 1 -2.56 -5.10 18.01
N ALA A 2 -1.48 -4.32 18.02
CA ALA A 2 -0.33 -4.52 18.90
C ALA A 2 -0.13 -3.28 19.78
N SER A 3 0.50 -3.42 20.94
CA SER A 3 0.85 -2.32 21.85
C SER A 3 2.34 -2.37 22.20
N MET A 4 2.91 -1.21 22.49
CA MET A 4 4.32 -1.05 22.85
C MET A 4 4.45 0.02 23.94
N VAL A 5 5.34 -0.20 24.91
CA VAL A 5 5.68 0.77 25.96
C VAL A 5 7.14 1.16 25.82
N ILE A 6 7.40 2.46 25.61
CA ILE A 6 8.76 3.01 25.61
C ILE A 6 9.04 3.59 27.00
N ARG A 7 10.03 3.05 27.71
CA ARG A 7 10.43 3.51 29.05
C ARG A 7 11.74 4.30 28.98
N ASN A 8 11.97 5.13 29.99
CA ASN A 8 13.19 5.92 30.16
C ASN A 8 13.51 6.82 28.95
N LEU A 9 12.48 7.36 28.29
CA LEU A 9 12.67 8.36 27.24
C LEU A 9 13.11 9.68 27.91
N PRO A 10 14.20 10.32 27.45
CA PRO A 10 14.59 11.62 27.96
C PRO A 10 13.45 12.63 27.86
N ASP A 11 13.18 13.37 28.94
CA ASP A 11 12.05 14.28 29.03
C ASP A 11 12.10 15.37 27.94
N ASP A 12 13.30 15.86 27.62
CA ASP A 12 13.51 16.86 26.58
C ASP A 12 13.13 16.34 25.17
N VAL A 13 13.32 15.04 24.92
CA VAL A 13 12.87 14.39 23.69
C VAL A 13 11.36 14.27 23.68
N LEU A 14 10.75 13.84 24.79
CA LEU A 14 9.29 13.71 24.91
C LEU A 14 8.59 15.06 24.70
N GLU A 15 9.09 16.12 25.31
CA GLU A 15 8.48 17.45 25.21
C GLU A 15 8.59 18.02 23.79
N ARG A 16 9.75 17.88 23.12
CA ARG A 16 9.89 18.25 21.71
C ARG A 16 8.96 17.45 20.82
N PHE A 17 8.76 16.17 21.11
CA PHE A 17 7.87 15.31 20.34
C PHE A 17 6.39 15.71 20.50
N LYS A 18 5.94 15.98 21.74
CA LYS A 18 4.60 16.52 22.02
C LYS A 18 4.38 17.87 21.33
N ALA A 19 5.37 18.76 21.38
CA ALA A 19 5.30 20.06 20.70
C ALA A 19 5.11 19.91 19.18
N ARG A 20 5.81 18.96 18.55
CA ARG A 20 5.62 18.63 17.12
C ARG A 20 4.23 18.08 16.82
N ALA A 21 3.70 17.18 17.67
CA ALA A 21 2.35 16.66 17.51
C ALA A 21 1.30 17.78 17.60
N LYS A 22 1.45 18.67 18.59
CA LYS A 22 0.59 19.85 18.75
C LYS A 22 0.67 20.78 17.53
N ALA A 23 1.86 21.05 17.01
CA ALA A 23 2.05 21.89 15.82
C ALA A 23 1.39 21.28 14.56
N LYS A 24 1.31 19.95 14.48
CA LYS A 24 0.61 19.21 13.42
C LYS A 24 -0.90 19.03 13.66
N GLY A 25 -1.42 19.41 14.83
CA GLY A 25 -2.83 19.22 15.18
C GLY A 25 -3.23 17.76 15.43
N VAL A 26 -2.28 16.87 15.71
CA VAL A 26 -2.53 15.44 15.96
C VAL A 26 -2.14 15.04 17.39
N SER A 27 -2.60 13.88 17.85
CA SER A 27 -2.18 13.35 19.16
C SER A 27 -0.73 12.86 19.11
N THR A 28 -0.06 12.86 20.27
CA THR A 28 1.31 12.32 20.39
C THR A 28 1.37 10.84 19.99
N GLU A 29 0.35 10.06 20.33
CA GLU A 29 0.24 8.64 19.94
C GLU A 29 0.13 8.50 18.42
N GLN A 30 -0.72 9.31 17.78
CA GLN A 30 -0.89 9.28 16.34
C GLN A 30 0.42 9.59 15.62
N LEU A 31 1.12 10.65 16.05
CA LEU A 31 2.42 10.99 15.49
C LEU A 31 3.45 9.86 15.70
N ALA A 32 3.45 9.21 16.87
CA ALA A 32 4.33 8.07 17.13
C ALA A 32 4.02 6.90 16.18
N ARG A 33 2.74 6.61 15.96
CA ARG A 33 2.30 5.57 15.02
C ARG A 33 2.74 5.89 13.59
N GLU A 34 2.58 7.12 13.14
CA GLU A 34 3.03 7.55 11.81
C GLU A 34 4.54 7.36 11.63
N VAL A 35 5.35 7.81 12.60
CA VAL A 35 6.81 7.66 12.55
C VAL A 35 7.23 6.19 12.55
N ILE A 36 6.59 5.35 13.39
CA ILE A 36 6.87 3.92 13.42
C ILE A 36 6.50 3.28 12.08
N SER A 37 5.32 3.56 11.54
CA SER A 37 4.87 3.01 10.25
C SER A 37 5.81 3.42 9.10
N GLU A 38 6.23 4.69 9.07
CA GLU A 38 7.18 5.19 8.06
C GLU A 38 8.52 4.44 8.14
N LYS A 39 9.00 4.15 9.36
CA LYS A 39 10.27 3.45 9.58
C LYS A 39 10.17 1.93 9.51
N ALA A 40 8.97 1.37 9.67
CA ALA A 40 8.71 -0.06 9.60
C ALA A 40 8.43 -0.54 8.16
N GLY A 41 8.32 0.36 7.19
CA GLY A 41 8.28 -0.01 5.78
C GLY A 41 9.56 -0.73 5.34
N MET A 42 9.47 -1.54 4.29
CA MET A 42 10.65 -2.20 3.72
C MET A 42 11.66 -1.14 3.26
N THR A 43 12.92 -1.36 3.59
CA THR A 43 14.01 -0.67 2.91
C THR A 43 13.98 -1.00 1.42
N ARG A 44 14.64 -0.18 0.61
CA ARG A 44 14.72 -0.43 -0.84
C ARG A 44 15.36 -1.79 -1.11
N GLU A 45 16.38 -2.13 -0.33
CA GLU A 45 17.12 -3.39 -0.42
C GLU A 45 16.22 -4.59 -0.07
N GLU A 46 15.44 -4.50 1.01
CA GLU A 46 14.48 -5.54 1.38
C GLU A 46 13.36 -5.69 0.35
N ALA A 47 12.88 -4.58 -0.20
CA ALA A 47 11.88 -4.61 -1.27
C ALA A 47 12.43 -5.32 -2.53
N TRP A 48 13.68 -5.06 -2.91
CA TRP A 48 14.32 -5.79 -4.02
C TRP A 48 14.51 -7.26 -3.72
N ALA A 49 14.93 -7.61 -2.49
CA ALA A 49 15.06 -8.99 -2.08
C ALA A 49 13.72 -9.74 -2.12
N GLU A 50 12.63 -9.09 -1.70
CA GLU A 50 11.28 -9.65 -1.79
C GLU A 50 10.84 -9.84 -3.25
N ILE A 51 11.09 -8.85 -4.12
CA ILE A 51 10.83 -8.95 -5.56
C ILE A 51 11.59 -10.14 -6.17
N ASP A 52 12.86 -10.32 -5.82
CA ASP A 52 13.69 -11.41 -6.33
C ASP A 52 13.21 -12.76 -5.80
N ALA A 53 12.78 -12.83 -4.53
CA ALA A 53 12.16 -14.03 -3.97
C ALA A 53 10.85 -14.41 -4.67
N ILE A 54 10.02 -13.43 -5.03
CA ILE A 54 8.81 -13.65 -5.83
C ILE A 54 9.18 -14.16 -7.22
N ARG A 55 10.13 -13.49 -7.91
CA ARG A 55 10.62 -13.90 -9.24
C ARG A 55 11.16 -15.32 -9.23
N ALA A 56 11.90 -15.72 -8.19
CA ALA A 56 12.45 -17.07 -8.06
C ALA A 56 11.35 -18.15 -7.91
N LYS A 57 10.19 -17.79 -7.35
CA LYS A 57 9.04 -18.70 -7.19
C LYS A 57 8.13 -18.71 -8.43
N SER A 58 8.17 -17.67 -9.25
CA SER A 58 7.38 -17.57 -10.47
C SER A 58 8.08 -18.26 -11.65
N LYS A 59 7.33 -18.97 -12.48
CA LYS A 59 7.85 -19.45 -13.77
C LYS A 59 7.95 -18.25 -14.73
N PRO A 60 9.09 -18.02 -15.40
CA PRO A 60 9.14 -17.04 -16.47
C PRO A 60 8.19 -17.49 -17.57
N ILE A 61 7.25 -16.62 -17.94
CA ILE A 61 6.41 -16.79 -19.11
C ILE A 61 7.00 -15.96 -20.25
N ASP A 62 6.92 -16.48 -21.47
CA ASP A 62 7.28 -15.71 -22.64
C ASP A 62 6.27 -14.59 -22.89
N ARG A 63 6.66 -13.68 -23.77
CA ARG A 63 5.89 -12.47 -24.08
C ARG A 63 4.52 -12.79 -24.69
N GLU A 64 4.42 -13.82 -25.52
CA GLU A 64 3.18 -14.19 -26.20
C GLU A 64 2.16 -14.74 -25.20
N THR A 65 2.62 -15.58 -24.28
CA THR A 65 1.83 -16.08 -23.15
C THR A 65 1.37 -14.95 -22.24
N TRP A 66 2.22 -13.95 -21.96
CA TRP A 66 1.84 -12.77 -21.18
C TRP A 66 0.77 -11.93 -21.89
N GLU A 67 0.93 -11.67 -23.18
CA GLU A 67 -0.02 -10.89 -24.00
C GLU A 67 -1.39 -11.56 -24.03
N LYS A 68 -1.44 -12.89 -24.11
CA LYS A 68 -2.67 -13.68 -24.06
C LYS A 68 -3.38 -13.58 -22.70
N ILE A 69 -2.66 -13.79 -21.58
CA ILE A 69 -3.23 -13.69 -20.22
C ILE A 69 -3.79 -12.29 -19.97
N TRP A 70 -3.10 -11.26 -20.45
CA TRP A 70 -3.55 -9.87 -20.29
C TRP A 70 -4.79 -9.55 -21.12
N ALA A 71 -4.85 -10.07 -22.36
CA ALA A 71 -6.01 -9.92 -23.23
C ALA A 71 -7.26 -10.59 -22.65
N GLU A 72 -7.12 -11.79 -22.09
CA GLU A 72 -8.21 -12.53 -21.41
C GLU A 72 -8.73 -11.72 -20.21
N HIS A 73 -7.84 -11.19 -19.36
CA HIS A 73 -8.24 -10.35 -18.22
C HIS A 73 -8.94 -9.05 -18.62
N LYS A 74 -8.54 -8.43 -19.75
CA LYS A 74 -9.20 -7.23 -20.27
C LYS A 74 -10.62 -7.54 -20.76
N ALA A 75 -10.80 -8.66 -21.46
CA ALA A 75 -12.11 -9.09 -21.95
C ALA A 75 -13.09 -9.38 -20.79
N ASP A 76 -12.60 -9.93 -19.68
CA ASP A 76 -13.42 -10.17 -18.48
C ASP A 76 -13.79 -8.88 -17.72
N GLN A 77 -13.03 -7.80 -17.90
CA GLN A 77 -13.29 -6.49 -17.27
C GLN A 77 -14.10 -5.53 -18.14
N GLU A 78 -14.37 -5.87 -19.40
CA GLU A 78 -15.34 -5.10 -20.18
C GLU A 78 -16.73 -5.27 -19.54
N PRO A 79 -17.34 -4.20 -19.02
CA PRO A 79 -18.69 -4.29 -18.52
C PRO A 79 -19.56 -4.75 -19.68
N ARG A 80 -20.33 -5.82 -19.49
CA ARG A 80 -21.46 -6.16 -20.37
C ARG A 80 -22.37 -4.94 -20.45
N ASN A 81 -22.14 -4.05 -21.41
CA ASN A 81 -23.00 -2.92 -21.71
C ASN A 81 -24.25 -3.49 -22.38
N THR A 82 -25.11 -4.13 -21.61
CA THR A 82 -26.45 -4.55 -21.99
C THR A 82 -27.42 -3.53 -21.42
N PHE A 83 -27.41 -2.33 -21.99
CA PHE A 83 -28.60 -1.48 -22.00
C PHE A 83 -28.93 -1.19 -23.46
N SER A 84 -29.56 -2.15 -24.11
CA SER A 84 -30.28 -1.92 -25.36
C SER A 84 -31.46 -1.01 -25.04
N GLY A 85 -31.26 0.30 -25.15
CA GLY A 85 -32.36 1.25 -25.24
C GLY A 85 -33.09 0.98 -26.56
N GLU A 86 -34.25 0.34 -26.47
CA GLU A 86 -35.22 0.36 -27.56
C GLU A 86 -35.58 1.83 -27.86
N PRO A 87 -35.56 2.27 -29.13
CA PRO A 87 -36.06 3.59 -29.45
C PRO A 87 -37.59 3.55 -29.34
N HIS A 88 -38.15 4.19 -28.32
CA HIS A 88 -39.57 4.54 -28.35
C HIS A 88 -39.80 5.51 -29.51
N GLY A 89 -40.46 5.01 -30.56
CA GLY A 89 -41.04 5.80 -31.63
C GLY A 89 -42.35 6.47 -31.17
N ASP A 90 -42.49 7.72 -31.64
CA ASP A 90 -43.67 8.61 -31.74
C ASP A 90 -44.72 8.65 -30.62
#